data_AF-A0A8H6PDI3-F1
#
_entry.id   AF-A0A8H6PDI3-F1
#
_cell.length_a   1.000
_cell.length_b   1.000
_cell.length_c   1.000
_cell.angle_alpha   90.00
_cell.angle_beta   90.00
_cell.angle_gamma   90.00
#
_symmetry.space_group_name_H-M   'P 1'
#
loop_
_entity.id
_entity.type
_entity.pdbx_description
1 polymer ?
#
loop_
_entity_poly.entity_id
_entity_poly.type
_entity_poly.pdbx_seq_one_letter_code
_entity_poly.pdbx_strand_id
1 'polypeptide(L)'
;MKTTSLALVALGGLHFCAGSQTPGLQWDPDTIASCVEWYDNNEGLTCEEARKYWGITPEQFTEWNPSVSLDCEPWRYQSYCIVTQERLDNSTKTTTTSAPASTSTPTTTQTTLGPSPTAWTALGCYFDDPKLLPLLETRVSKEGGDPALTIAKCQNACYLAARTFSGVKAGNECWCSPFVGGEHARNQSDCNLPCSGDKDEICGGKQCVNVFEPVEADEDDGSVTKAMPTSTSTTSSATTGTGGDNGTRIDDKPADSGARRNFALF
;
A
#
# COMPACT_ATOMS: atom_id res chain seq x y z
N MET A 1 -18.47 -41.66 -38.67
CA MET A 1 -18.26 -40.21 -38.56
C MET A 1 -17.65 -39.94 -37.18
N LYS A 2 -16.36 -39.59 -37.11
CA LYS A 2 -15.61 -39.34 -35.88
C LYS A 2 -15.76 -37.86 -35.53
N THR A 3 -16.32 -37.54 -34.37
CA THR A 3 -16.35 -36.18 -33.80
C THR A 3 -15.26 -36.08 -32.75
N THR A 4 -14.18 -35.40 -33.10
CA THR A 4 -13.05 -35.08 -32.21
C THR A 4 -13.42 -33.88 -31.36
N SER A 5 -13.39 -34.04 -30.02
CA SER A 5 -13.51 -32.93 -29.07
C SER A 5 -12.23 -32.10 -29.10
N LEU A 6 -12.35 -30.80 -29.39
CA LEU A 6 -11.28 -29.83 -29.12
C LEU A 6 -11.34 -29.45 -27.64
N ALA A 7 -10.27 -29.75 -26.91
CA ALA A 7 -10.03 -29.21 -25.59
C ALA A 7 -9.64 -27.73 -25.71
N LEU A 8 -10.40 -26.84 -25.09
CA LEU A 8 -9.99 -25.46 -24.83
C LEU A 8 -8.92 -25.49 -23.73
N VAL A 9 -7.67 -25.27 -24.12
CA VAL A 9 -6.58 -24.97 -23.17
C VAL A 9 -6.74 -23.50 -22.78
N ALA A 10 -7.27 -23.25 -21.59
CA ALA A 10 -7.24 -21.92 -20.99
C ALA A 10 -5.80 -21.63 -20.54
N LEU A 11 -5.07 -20.86 -21.34
CA LEU A 11 -3.80 -20.26 -20.94
C LEU A 11 -4.13 -19.09 -19.99
N GLY A 12 -4.12 -19.38 -18.69
CA GLY A 12 -4.15 -18.36 -17.64
C GLY A 12 -2.84 -17.57 -17.63
N GLY A 13 -2.81 -16.46 -18.34
CA GLY A 13 -1.75 -15.45 -18.23
C GLY A 13 -2.01 -14.54 -17.03
N LEU A 14 -0.95 -14.26 -16.26
CA LEU A 14 -0.92 -13.33 -15.13
C LEU A 14 -1.66 -12.03 -15.47
N HIS A 15 -2.80 -11.79 -14.81
CA HIS A 15 -3.42 -10.46 -14.78
C HIS A 15 -2.73 -9.65 -13.67
N PHE A 16 -1.82 -8.77 -14.08
CA PHE A 16 -1.20 -7.78 -13.20
C PHE A 16 -2.24 -6.68 -12.89
N CYS A 17 -2.63 -6.53 -11.62
CA CYS A 17 -3.72 -5.66 -11.15
C CYS A 17 -3.47 -4.15 -11.25
N ALA A 18 -2.64 -3.70 -12.18
CA ALA A 18 -2.47 -2.28 -12.45
C ALA A 18 -2.77 -1.94 -13.94
N GLY A 19 -3.09 -2.96 -14.74
CA GLY A 19 -3.55 -2.84 -16.10
C GLY A 19 -4.99 -3.34 -16.28
N SER A 20 -5.73 -2.70 -17.17
CA SER A 20 -7.05 -3.15 -17.63
C SER A 20 -7.05 -3.26 -19.15
N GLN A 21 -7.80 -4.20 -19.72
CA GLN A 21 -7.96 -4.32 -21.17
C GLN A 21 -8.70 -3.13 -21.79
N THR A 22 -9.39 -2.33 -20.98
CA THR A 22 -10.05 -1.09 -21.39
C THR A 22 -9.78 0.05 -20.41
N PRO A 23 -9.61 1.28 -20.89
CA PRO A 23 -9.38 2.43 -20.02
C PRO A 23 -10.62 2.72 -19.16
N GLY A 24 -10.42 2.94 -17.86
CA GLY A 24 -11.47 3.33 -16.92
C GLY A 24 -11.68 4.84 -16.81
N LEU A 25 -10.72 5.64 -17.28
CA LEU A 25 -10.78 7.10 -17.36
C LEU A 25 -10.84 7.57 -18.83
N GLN A 26 -10.97 8.88 -19.02
CA GLN A 26 -10.68 9.49 -20.33
C GLN A 26 -9.23 9.22 -20.71
N TRP A 27 -8.93 9.09 -22.00
CA TRP A 27 -7.57 8.92 -22.52
C TRP A 27 -7.34 9.86 -23.69
N ASP A 28 -6.07 10.06 -24.06
CA ASP A 28 -5.73 10.88 -25.22
C ASP A 28 -6.13 10.18 -26.53
N PRO A 29 -6.87 10.83 -27.45
CA PRO A 29 -7.23 10.23 -28.74
C PRO A 29 -6.04 9.75 -29.57
N ASP A 30 -4.84 10.32 -29.36
CA ASP A 30 -3.60 9.95 -30.06
C ASP A 30 -2.85 8.80 -29.38
N THR A 31 -3.34 8.27 -28.25
CA THR A 31 -2.82 7.04 -27.65
C THR A 31 -2.88 5.90 -28.65
N ILE A 32 -1.80 5.11 -28.73
CA ILE A 32 -1.60 4.09 -29.76
C ILE A 32 -2.79 3.12 -29.87
N ALA A 33 -3.29 2.92 -31.10
CA ALA A 33 -4.48 2.10 -31.35
C ALA A 33 -4.29 0.61 -30.99
N SER A 34 -3.05 0.13 -30.94
CA SER A 34 -2.71 -1.25 -30.57
C SER A 34 -2.56 -1.46 -29.07
N CYS A 35 -3.06 -0.54 -28.24
CA CYS A 35 -3.02 -0.71 -26.80
C CYS A 35 -3.92 -1.86 -26.36
N VAL A 36 -3.37 -2.77 -25.57
CA VAL A 36 -4.07 -3.95 -25.05
C VAL A 36 -4.18 -3.94 -23.53
N GLU A 37 -3.42 -3.08 -22.86
CA GLU A 37 -3.47 -2.91 -21.41
C GLU A 37 -3.28 -1.42 -21.04
N TRP A 38 -4.13 -0.95 -20.16
CA TRP A 38 -4.30 0.46 -19.77
C TRP A 38 -4.05 0.66 -18.28
N TYR A 39 -3.32 1.70 -17.93
CA TYR A 39 -3.17 2.21 -16.57
C TYR A 39 -4.06 3.44 -16.38
N ASP A 40 -4.93 3.44 -15.38
CA ASP A 40 -5.78 4.58 -15.01
C ASP A 40 -5.07 5.46 -13.98
N ASN A 41 -4.51 6.62 -14.40
CA ASN A 41 -3.90 7.55 -13.48
C ASN A 41 -4.96 8.40 -12.78
N ASN A 42 -5.34 8.01 -11.57
CA ASN A 42 -6.32 8.69 -10.74
C ASN A 42 -5.72 9.36 -9.49
N GLU A 43 -4.54 9.98 -9.61
CA GLU A 43 -3.65 10.38 -8.48
C GLU A 43 -2.87 9.20 -7.87
N GLY A 44 -2.58 8.18 -8.69
CA GLY A 44 -1.80 7.02 -8.31
C GLY A 44 -0.28 7.25 -8.40
N LEU A 45 0.41 6.42 -9.18
CA LEU A 45 1.86 6.50 -9.38
C LEU A 45 2.24 7.79 -10.12
N THR A 46 3.44 8.31 -9.84
CA THR A 46 4.11 9.23 -10.76
C THR A 46 4.35 8.53 -12.10
N CYS A 47 4.55 9.30 -13.16
CA CYS A 47 4.81 8.74 -14.49
C CYS A 47 6.09 7.87 -14.52
N GLU A 48 7.11 8.27 -13.79
CA GLU A 48 8.38 7.54 -13.67
C GLU A 48 8.18 6.21 -12.95
N GLU A 49 7.42 6.21 -11.85
CA GLU A 49 7.07 5.01 -11.10
C GLU A 49 6.21 4.07 -11.93
N ALA A 50 5.22 4.61 -12.66
CA ALA A 50 4.41 3.88 -13.61
C ALA A 50 5.29 3.16 -14.64
N ARG A 51 6.12 3.89 -15.37
CA ARG A 51 7.01 3.32 -16.39
C ARG A 51 7.96 2.27 -15.82
N LYS A 52 8.54 2.52 -14.65
CA LYS A 52 9.39 1.56 -13.95
C LYS A 52 8.63 0.29 -13.58
N TYR A 53 7.42 0.43 -13.08
CA TYR A 53 6.56 -0.69 -12.67
C TYR A 53 6.24 -1.63 -13.84
N TRP A 54 5.96 -1.09 -15.03
CA TRP A 54 5.71 -1.91 -16.23
C TRP A 54 6.95 -2.15 -17.11
N GLY A 55 8.13 -1.75 -16.65
CA GLY A 55 9.40 -1.88 -17.38
C GLY A 55 9.35 -1.25 -18.78
N ILE A 56 8.79 -0.05 -18.90
CA ILE A 56 8.61 0.69 -20.16
C ILE A 56 9.68 1.79 -20.24
N THR A 57 10.43 1.85 -21.35
CA THR A 57 11.40 2.93 -21.56
C THR A 57 10.70 4.28 -21.83
N PRO A 58 11.38 5.43 -21.67
CA PRO A 58 10.78 6.72 -22.01
C PRO A 58 10.23 6.79 -23.42
N GLU A 59 11.01 6.27 -24.36
CA GLU A 59 10.70 6.30 -25.77
C GLU A 59 9.48 5.46 -26.07
N GLN A 60 9.39 4.25 -25.48
CA GLN A 60 8.23 3.38 -25.61
C GLN A 60 6.98 4.00 -25.01
N PHE A 61 7.09 4.61 -23.83
CA PHE A 61 5.92 5.18 -23.16
C PHE A 61 5.38 6.40 -23.91
N THR A 62 6.26 7.28 -24.41
CA THR A 62 5.89 8.42 -25.27
C THR A 62 5.39 7.97 -26.64
N GLU A 63 5.95 6.89 -27.21
CA GLU A 63 5.44 6.33 -28.46
C GLU A 63 4.01 5.81 -28.30
N TRP A 64 3.70 5.16 -27.18
CA TRP A 64 2.36 4.63 -26.93
C TRP A 64 1.39 5.71 -26.44
N ASN A 65 1.90 6.75 -25.79
CA ASN A 65 1.14 7.87 -25.24
C ASN A 65 1.78 9.20 -25.68
N PRO A 66 1.53 9.67 -26.92
CA PRO A 66 2.20 10.84 -27.48
C PRO A 66 2.00 12.15 -26.71
N SER A 67 0.99 12.21 -25.85
CA SER A 67 0.72 13.35 -24.99
C SER A 67 1.59 13.43 -23.73
N VAL A 68 2.45 12.43 -23.49
CA VAL A 68 3.43 12.42 -22.40
C VAL A 68 4.84 12.47 -22.99
N SER A 69 5.60 13.51 -22.67
CA SER A 69 6.99 13.63 -23.10
C SER A 69 7.91 12.57 -22.47
N LEU A 70 9.15 12.50 -22.94
CA LEU A 70 10.18 11.62 -22.37
C LEU A 70 10.46 11.93 -20.89
N ASP A 71 10.27 13.20 -20.51
CA ASP A 71 10.42 13.73 -19.16
C ASP A 71 9.11 13.64 -18.36
N CYS A 72 8.16 12.83 -18.81
CA CYS A 72 6.90 12.59 -18.10
C CYS A 72 5.98 13.81 -17.94
N GLU A 73 6.08 14.78 -18.86
CA GLU A 73 5.27 15.99 -18.85
C GLU A 73 4.44 16.15 -20.13
N PRO A 74 3.15 16.53 -20.04
CA PRO A 74 2.33 16.63 -18.82
C PRO A 74 1.85 15.26 -18.29
N TRP A 75 1.90 15.05 -16.98
CA TRP A 75 1.25 13.91 -16.31
C TRP A 75 -0.14 14.29 -15.81
N ARG A 76 -1.18 13.82 -16.51
CA ARG A 76 -2.58 14.18 -16.27
C ARG A 76 -3.38 13.03 -15.65
N TYR A 77 -4.46 13.38 -14.98
CA TYR A 77 -5.51 12.44 -14.54
C TYR A 77 -6.24 11.88 -15.76
N GLN A 78 -5.80 10.72 -16.27
CA GLN A 78 -6.32 10.04 -17.46
C GLN A 78 -5.77 8.62 -17.55
N SER A 79 -6.26 7.81 -18.50
CA SER A 79 -5.69 6.50 -18.78
C SER A 79 -4.51 6.59 -19.76
N TYR A 80 -3.51 5.72 -19.56
CA TYR A 80 -2.33 5.58 -20.38
C TYR A 80 -2.12 4.14 -20.83
N CYS A 81 -1.66 3.94 -22.04
CA CYS A 81 -1.26 2.64 -22.53
C CYS A 81 0.03 2.16 -21.87
N ILE A 82 0.03 0.91 -21.38
CA ILE A 82 1.17 0.29 -20.71
C ILE A 82 1.61 -1.03 -21.36
N VAL A 83 0.78 -1.62 -22.23
CA VAL A 83 1.14 -2.78 -23.06
C VAL A 83 0.47 -2.66 -24.43
N THR A 84 1.24 -2.91 -25.49
CA THR A 84 0.74 -3.03 -26.87
C THR A 84 0.65 -4.48 -27.33
N GLN A 85 -0.15 -4.73 -28.37
CA GLN A 85 -0.27 -6.06 -28.99
C GLN A 85 1.09 -6.63 -29.41
N GLU A 86 1.97 -5.83 -30.00
CA GLU A 86 3.31 -6.29 -30.41
C GLU A 86 4.16 -6.75 -29.23
N ARG A 87 4.10 -6.03 -28.09
CA ARG A 87 4.82 -6.42 -26.87
C ARG A 87 4.28 -7.74 -26.32
N LEU A 88 2.96 -7.95 -26.39
CA LEU A 88 2.31 -9.20 -25.99
C LEU A 88 2.70 -10.38 -26.90
N ASP A 89 2.73 -10.15 -28.22
CA ASP A 89 3.11 -11.15 -29.22
C ASP A 89 4.60 -11.52 -29.12
N ASN A 90 5.48 -10.55 -28.86
CA ASN A 90 6.89 -10.82 -28.63
C ASN A 90 7.13 -11.59 -27.33
N SER A 91 6.38 -11.30 -26.26
CA SER A 91 6.46 -12.04 -25.00
C SER A 91 6.01 -13.50 -25.12
N THR A 92 5.08 -13.81 -26.03
CA THR A 92 4.60 -15.18 -26.27
C THR A 92 5.49 -15.95 -27.25
N LYS A 93 6.15 -15.25 -28.19
CA LYS A 93 7.10 -15.83 -29.16
C LYS A 93 8.41 -16.32 -28.53
N THR A 94 8.85 -15.72 -27.42
CA THR A 94 10.08 -16.10 -26.70
C THR A 94 10.00 -17.47 -26.02
N THR A 95 8.82 -18.08 -25.91
CA THR A 95 8.60 -19.35 -25.17
C THR A 95 8.57 -20.61 -26.06
N THR A 96 8.82 -20.52 -27.38
CA THR A 96 8.64 -21.69 -28.31
C THR A 96 9.84 -22.04 -29.20
N THR A 97 11.03 -21.50 -28.98
CA THR A 97 12.22 -21.94 -29.74
C THR A 97 13.15 -22.80 -28.88
N SER A 98 12.91 -24.12 -28.90
CA SER A 98 13.87 -25.12 -28.42
C SER A 98 15.07 -25.17 -29.37
N ALA A 99 16.16 -24.49 -29.03
CA ALA A 99 17.48 -24.66 -29.65
C ALA A 99 18.37 -25.53 -28.75
N PRO A 100 19.30 -26.34 -29.30
CA PRO A 100 20.02 -27.36 -28.54
C PRO A 100 20.96 -26.74 -27.50
N ALA A 101 20.95 -27.35 -26.32
CA ALA A 101 21.75 -26.97 -25.16
C ALA A 101 23.22 -26.78 -25.51
N SER A 102 23.67 -25.53 -25.46
CA SER A 102 25.07 -25.19 -25.28
C SER A 102 25.22 -24.71 -23.85
N THR A 103 25.83 -25.55 -23.03
CA THR A 103 26.14 -25.33 -21.62
C THR A 103 26.93 -24.04 -21.45
N SER A 104 26.23 -22.95 -21.16
CA SER A 104 26.78 -21.80 -20.46
C SER A 104 25.94 -21.64 -19.21
N THR A 105 26.60 -21.86 -18.08
CA THR A 105 26.02 -21.77 -16.75
C THR A 105 25.40 -20.38 -16.59
N PRO A 106 24.07 -20.25 -16.37
CA PRO A 106 23.52 -18.97 -15.97
C PRO A 106 24.04 -18.71 -14.55
N THR A 107 24.84 -17.66 -14.39
CA THR A 107 25.01 -17.05 -13.07
C THR A 107 23.68 -16.38 -12.74
N THR A 108 22.77 -17.17 -12.17
CA THR A 108 21.60 -16.66 -11.47
C THR A 108 22.12 -15.78 -10.35
N THR A 109 22.03 -14.46 -10.49
CA THR A 109 22.00 -13.60 -9.32
C THR A 109 20.68 -13.89 -8.64
N GLN A 110 20.64 -14.96 -7.83
CA GLN A 110 19.63 -15.09 -6.79
C GLN A 110 19.78 -13.83 -5.94
N THR A 111 18.76 -12.99 -5.92
CA THR A 111 18.55 -12.14 -4.76
C THR A 111 18.25 -13.10 -3.62
N THR A 112 19.30 -13.53 -2.92
CA THR A 112 19.16 -14.17 -1.62
C THR A 112 18.31 -13.22 -0.79
N LEU A 113 17.18 -13.69 -0.26
CA LEU A 113 16.41 -12.92 0.71
C LEU A 113 17.40 -12.39 1.75
N GLY A 114 17.46 -11.08 1.89
CA GLY A 114 18.24 -10.43 2.93
C GLY A 114 17.76 -10.85 4.33
N PRO A 115 18.28 -10.20 5.39
CA PRO A 115 17.63 -10.32 6.69
C PRO A 115 16.16 -9.85 6.58
N SER A 116 15.27 -10.51 7.32
CA SER A 116 13.87 -10.09 7.44
C SER A 116 13.80 -8.60 7.82
N PRO A 117 12.93 -7.80 7.18
CA PRO A 117 12.77 -6.39 7.48
C PRO A 117 12.54 -6.21 8.98
N THR A 118 13.40 -5.41 9.60
CA THR A 118 13.32 -5.17 11.06
C THR A 118 12.19 -4.19 11.39
N ALA A 119 11.68 -3.46 10.39
CA ALA A 119 10.58 -2.51 10.52
C ALA A 119 9.56 -2.68 9.39
N TRP A 120 8.30 -2.41 9.73
CA TRP A 120 7.15 -2.47 8.82
C TRP A 120 6.28 -1.23 9.04
N THR A 121 5.76 -0.67 7.96
CA THR A 121 4.80 0.44 7.98
C THR A 121 3.38 -0.12 7.90
N ALA A 122 2.48 0.36 8.76
CA ALA A 122 1.05 0.05 8.67
C ALA A 122 0.38 0.95 7.63
N LEU A 123 -0.18 0.36 6.58
CA LEU A 123 -0.91 1.06 5.52
C LEU A 123 -2.37 1.33 5.88
N GLY A 124 -2.87 0.66 6.92
CA GLY A 124 -4.20 0.85 7.46
C GLY A 124 -5.15 -0.32 7.23
N CYS A 125 -6.43 -0.07 7.48
CA CYS A 125 -7.52 -1.01 7.35
C CYS A 125 -8.16 -0.91 5.97
N TYR A 126 -8.24 -2.03 5.27
CA TYR A 126 -8.80 -2.15 3.92
C TYR A 126 -10.03 -3.05 3.94
N PHE A 127 -11.03 -2.73 3.12
CA PHE A 127 -12.23 -3.58 2.99
C PHE A 127 -11.95 -4.71 2.00
N ASP A 128 -12.17 -5.95 2.44
CA ASP A 128 -11.99 -7.16 1.65
C ASP A 128 -13.37 -7.68 1.19
N ASP A 129 -13.84 -7.12 0.07
CA ASP A 129 -15.13 -7.50 -0.52
C ASP A 129 -15.00 -8.83 -1.26
N PRO A 130 -15.72 -9.89 -0.86
CA PRO A 130 -15.69 -11.17 -1.56
C PRO A 130 -16.28 -11.12 -2.98
N LYS A 131 -16.95 -10.02 -3.35
CA LYS A 131 -17.48 -9.79 -4.70
C LYS A 131 -16.50 -9.07 -5.62
N LEU A 132 -15.44 -8.48 -5.06
CA LEU A 132 -14.40 -7.79 -5.80
C LEU A 132 -13.16 -8.68 -5.91
N LEU A 133 -12.14 -8.20 -6.63
CA LEU A 133 -10.86 -8.88 -6.68
C LEU A 133 -10.25 -8.97 -5.26
N PRO A 134 -9.51 -10.05 -4.95
CA PRO A 134 -8.90 -10.23 -3.65
C PRO A 134 -7.99 -9.05 -3.29
N LEU A 135 -8.17 -8.49 -2.10
CA LEU A 135 -7.32 -7.42 -1.56
C LEU A 135 -5.84 -7.84 -1.46
N LEU A 136 -5.61 -9.07 -0.98
CA LEU A 136 -4.30 -9.74 -0.97
C LEU A 136 -4.48 -11.14 -1.57
N GLU A 137 -3.57 -11.55 -2.44
CA GLU A 137 -3.81 -12.73 -3.30
C GLU A 137 -3.52 -14.09 -2.64
N THR A 138 -2.60 -14.15 -1.67
CA THR A 138 -2.12 -15.43 -1.11
C THR A 138 -2.39 -15.53 0.38
N ARG A 139 -3.29 -16.42 0.79
CA ARG A 139 -3.38 -16.81 2.20
C ARG A 139 -2.24 -17.78 2.53
N VAL A 140 -1.38 -17.42 3.48
CA VAL A 140 -0.28 -18.28 3.95
C VAL A 140 -0.61 -19.03 5.24
N SER A 141 -1.60 -18.55 6.00
CA SER A 141 -2.18 -19.32 7.10
C SER A 141 -2.96 -20.53 6.58
N LYS A 142 -2.89 -21.65 7.30
CA LYS A 142 -3.66 -22.87 6.99
C LYS A 142 -5.17 -22.63 7.03
N GLU A 143 -5.93 -23.55 6.45
CA GLU A 143 -7.39 -23.59 6.58
C GLU A 143 -7.79 -23.64 8.07
N GLY A 144 -8.75 -22.80 8.47
CA GLY A 144 -9.11 -22.58 9.88
C GLY A 144 -8.23 -21.56 10.62
N GLY A 145 -7.19 -21.03 9.97
CA GLY A 145 -6.31 -20.00 10.51
C GLY A 145 -5.18 -20.51 11.39
N ASP A 146 -4.33 -19.58 11.79
CA ASP A 146 -3.23 -19.80 12.72
C ASP A 146 -3.72 -19.49 14.14
N PRO A 147 -3.73 -20.46 15.08
CA PRO A 147 -4.18 -20.24 16.45
C PRO A 147 -3.19 -19.40 17.28
N ALA A 148 -1.98 -19.18 16.78
CA ALA A 148 -0.94 -18.38 17.41
C ALA A 148 -0.43 -17.32 16.43
N LEU A 149 -1.36 -16.62 15.76
CA LEU A 149 -1.06 -15.53 14.85
C LEU A 149 -0.63 -14.30 15.66
N THR A 150 0.48 -13.70 15.25
CA THR A 150 0.87 -12.32 15.62
C THR A 150 1.16 -11.56 14.34
N ILE A 151 1.16 -10.22 14.40
CA ILE A 151 1.46 -9.36 13.25
C ILE A 151 2.88 -9.68 12.75
N ALA A 152 3.87 -9.72 13.65
CA ALA A 152 5.26 -10.03 13.31
C ALA A 152 5.45 -11.41 12.66
N LYS A 153 4.69 -12.42 13.11
CA LYS A 153 4.71 -13.76 12.51
C LYS A 153 4.19 -13.73 11.07
N CYS A 154 3.13 -12.97 10.82
CA CYS A 154 2.57 -12.83 9.49
C CYS A 154 3.52 -12.09 8.54
N GLN A 155 4.04 -10.95 8.98
CA GLN A 155 5.06 -10.16 8.28
C GLN A 155 6.26 -11.01 7.87
N ASN A 156 6.85 -11.75 8.81
CA ASN A 156 7.99 -12.62 8.52
C ASN A 156 7.62 -13.77 7.55
N ALA A 157 6.41 -14.33 7.65
CA ALA A 157 5.96 -15.36 6.71
C ALA A 157 5.82 -14.81 5.27
N CYS A 158 5.29 -13.59 5.10
CA CYS A 158 5.18 -12.95 3.79
C CYS A 158 6.55 -12.60 3.22
N TYR A 159 7.46 -12.12 4.05
CA TYR A 159 8.84 -11.90 3.66
C TYR A 159 9.53 -13.18 3.15
N LEU A 160 9.44 -14.28 3.91
CA LEU A 160 10.00 -15.57 3.50
C LEU A 160 9.33 -16.16 2.26
N ALA A 161 8.08 -15.77 1.99
CA ALA A 161 7.37 -16.10 0.77
C ALA A 161 7.71 -15.17 -0.42
N ALA A 162 8.68 -14.26 -0.26
CA ALA A 162 9.06 -13.24 -1.24
C ALA A 162 7.87 -12.38 -1.70
N ARG A 163 7.00 -12.01 -0.76
CA ARG A 163 5.85 -11.11 -0.98
C ARG A 163 6.10 -9.78 -0.26
N THR A 164 5.83 -8.68 -0.95
CA THR A 164 6.07 -7.32 -0.44
C THR A 164 5.12 -6.96 0.68
N PHE A 165 3.82 -7.22 0.53
CA PHE A 165 2.81 -6.83 1.50
C PHE A 165 2.40 -8.01 2.36
N SER A 166 2.16 -7.72 3.64
CA SER A 166 1.53 -8.63 4.58
C SER A 166 0.18 -8.07 5.03
N GLY A 167 -0.75 -8.95 5.37
CA GLY A 167 -2.02 -8.54 5.92
C GLY A 167 -2.61 -9.59 6.84
N VAL A 168 -3.28 -9.09 7.88
CA VAL A 168 -3.90 -9.90 8.92
C VAL A 168 -5.41 -9.68 8.89
N LYS A 169 -6.16 -10.78 8.90
CA LYS A 169 -7.62 -10.79 8.76
C LYS A 169 -8.25 -11.71 9.80
N ALA A 170 -9.47 -11.37 10.23
CA ALA A 170 -10.32 -12.19 11.09
C ALA A 170 -9.68 -12.65 12.42
N GLY A 171 -8.61 -11.99 12.87
CA GLY A 171 -7.88 -12.35 14.09
C GLY A 171 -6.90 -13.52 13.94
N ASN A 172 -7.00 -14.35 12.90
CA ASN A 172 -6.24 -15.59 12.78
C ASN A 172 -5.79 -15.95 11.36
N GLU A 173 -6.03 -15.08 10.37
CA GLU A 173 -5.57 -15.32 9.01
C GLU A 173 -4.42 -14.40 8.64
N CYS A 174 -3.39 -14.99 8.04
CA CYS A 174 -2.29 -14.27 7.43
C CYS A 174 -2.37 -14.38 5.90
N TRP A 175 -2.22 -13.23 5.26
CA TRP A 175 -2.32 -13.01 3.83
C TRP A 175 -1.10 -12.24 3.34
N CYS A 176 -0.61 -12.58 2.15
CA CYS A 176 0.57 -12.01 1.54
C CYS A 176 0.27 -11.69 0.08
N SER A 177 0.89 -10.64 -0.43
CA SER A 177 0.69 -10.21 -1.81
C SER A 177 1.86 -9.36 -2.29
N PRO A 178 2.19 -9.35 -3.58
CA PRO A 178 3.13 -8.39 -4.14
C PRO A 178 2.50 -7.00 -4.34
N PHE A 179 1.18 -6.86 -4.20
CA PHE A 179 0.43 -5.60 -4.30
C PHE A 179 -0.72 -5.55 -3.29
N VAL A 180 -1.27 -4.38 -3.02
CA VAL A 180 -2.49 -4.19 -2.23
C VAL A 180 -3.61 -3.76 -3.18
N GLY A 181 -4.65 -4.58 -3.31
CA GLY A 181 -5.85 -4.24 -4.08
C GLY A 181 -6.86 -3.41 -3.28
N GLY A 182 -7.97 -3.05 -3.91
CA GLY A 182 -9.13 -2.48 -3.20
C GLY A 182 -8.91 -1.09 -2.58
N GLU A 183 -9.83 -0.71 -1.70
CA GLU A 183 -9.87 0.61 -1.06
C GLU A 183 -9.76 0.48 0.47
N HIS A 184 -9.35 1.59 1.11
CA HIS A 184 -9.43 1.74 2.55
C HIS A 184 -10.86 1.48 3.03
N ALA A 185 -10.98 0.80 4.17
CA ALA A 185 -12.25 0.68 4.85
C ALA A 185 -12.78 2.08 5.20
N ARG A 186 -14.07 2.32 4.91
CA ARG A 186 -14.75 3.58 5.28
C ARG A 186 -14.60 3.93 6.75
N ASN A 187 -14.51 2.89 7.59
CA ASN A 187 -14.22 3.02 9.00
C ASN A 187 -12.97 2.19 9.36
N GLN A 188 -11.90 2.87 9.73
CA GLN A 188 -10.64 2.22 10.13
C GLN A 188 -10.80 1.37 11.39
N SER A 189 -11.80 1.67 12.24
CA SER A 189 -12.11 0.86 13.42
C SER A 189 -12.80 -0.46 13.12
N ASP A 190 -13.12 -0.77 11.86
CA ASP A 190 -13.64 -2.09 11.46
C ASP A 190 -12.55 -3.18 11.55
N CYS A 191 -11.28 -2.78 11.53
CA CYS A 191 -10.15 -3.63 11.90
C CYS A 191 -9.89 -3.54 13.41
N ASN A 192 -10.66 -4.29 14.20
CA ASN A 192 -10.59 -4.28 15.66
C ASN A 192 -10.54 -5.68 16.30
N LEU A 193 -10.31 -6.73 15.50
CA LEU A 193 -10.23 -8.08 16.01
C LEU A 193 -8.82 -8.36 16.57
N PRO A 194 -8.70 -8.79 17.83
CA PRO A 194 -7.40 -9.11 18.39
C PRO A 194 -6.79 -10.34 17.71
N CYS A 195 -5.46 -10.40 17.64
CA CYS A 195 -4.77 -11.57 17.11
C CYS A 195 -4.99 -12.81 17.99
N SER A 196 -4.94 -13.99 17.39
CA SER A 196 -5.14 -15.25 18.10
C SER A 196 -3.97 -15.59 19.04
N GLY A 197 -2.74 -15.21 18.65
CA GLY A 197 -1.50 -15.43 19.41
C GLY A 197 -1.11 -14.28 20.33
N ASP A 198 -1.61 -13.07 20.08
CA ASP A 198 -1.39 -11.89 20.92
C ASP A 198 -2.67 -11.03 20.98
N LYS A 199 -3.20 -10.81 22.19
CA LYS A 199 -4.47 -10.08 22.38
C LYS A 199 -4.32 -8.58 22.43
N ASP A 200 -3.08 -8.09 22.54
CA ASP A 200 -2.77 -6.67 22.53
C ASP A 200 -2.53 -6.14 21.10
N GLU A 201 -2.35 -7.05 20.14
CA GLU A 201 -2.26 -6.74 18.71
C GLU A 201 -3.62 -6.87 17.99
N ILE A 202 -3.83 -6.06 16.96
CA ILE A 202 -5.07 -6.05 16.16
C ILE A 202 -4.86 -6.67 14.77
N CYS A 203 -5.47 -7.84 14.57
CA CYS A 203 -5.37 -8.65 13.37
C CYS A 203 -6.59 -8.53 12.42
N GLY A 204 -6.87 -7.31 12.00
CA GLY A 204 -7.89 -7.00 11.00
C GLY A 204 -9.32 -7.06 11.55
N GLY A 205 -10.26 -7.35 10.67
CA GLY A 205 -11.70 -7.40 10.95
C GLY A 205 -12.36 -8.63 10.32
N LYS A 206 -13.69 -8.76 10.47
CA LYS A 206 -14.44 -9.87 9.84
C LYS A 206 -14.35 -9.84 8.31
N GLN A 207 -14.38 -8.63 7.75
CA GLN A 207 -14.31 -8.37 6.30
C GLN A 207 -13.28 -7.30 5.96
N CYS A 208 -12.36 -7.04 6.88
CA CYS A 208 -11.33 -6.02 6.70
C CYS A 208 -9.97 -6.60 7.04
N VAL A 209 -8.94 -6.07 6.41
CA VAL A 209 -7.55 -6.51 6.57
C VAL A 209 -6.72 -5.32 6.98
N ASN A 210 -5.91 -5.47 8.02
CA ASN A 210 -4.83 -4.54 8.30
C ASN A 210 -3.65 -4.92 7.41
N VAL A 211 -3.16 -3.98 6.60
CA VAL A 211 -2.09 -4.21 5.62
C VAL A 211 -0.81 -3.51 6.04
N PHE A 212 0.33 -4.16 5.79
CA PHE A 212 1.66 -3.67 6.12
C PHE A 212 2.63 -3.86 4.96
N GLU A 213 3.58 -2.95 4.84
CA GLU A 213 4.72 -3.02 3.92
C GLU A 213 6.04 -2.98 4.69
N PRO A 214 7.11 -3.59 4.17
CA PRO A 214 8.42 -3.55 4.79
C PRO A 214 9.03 -2.16 4.62
N VAL A 215 9.71 -1.69 5.66
CA VAL A 215 10.63 -0.55 5.51
C VAL A 215 11.92 -1.12 4.95
N GLU A 216 12.31 -0.69 3.74
CA GLU A 216 13.64 -1.02 3.24
C GLU A 216 14.66 -0.41 4.20
N ALA A 217 15.53 -1.25 4.76
CA ALA A 217 16.67 -0.74 5.49
C ALA A 217 17.58 -0.12 4.46
N ASP A 218 17.50 1.20 4.31
CA ASP A 218 18.49 1.96 3.55
C ASP A 218 19.87 1.46 3.99
N GLU A 219 20.64 0.89 3.07
CA GLU A 219 22.04 0.57 3.34
C GLU A 219 22.74 1.90 3.63
N ASP A 220 23.00 2.11 4.93
CA ASP A 220 23.75 3.22 5.51
C ASP A 220 25.09 3.39 4.78
N ASP A 221 25.14 4.27 3.78
CA ASP A 221 26.35 5.06 3.51
C ASP A 221 26.49 6.00 4.71
N GLY A 222 27.34 5.58 5.64
CA GLY A 222 27.56 6.26 6.91
C GLY A 222 27.89 7.74 6.71
N SER A 223 26.92 8.59 7.02
CA SER A 223 27.14 10.03 7.17
C SER A 223 26.83 10.47 8.60
N VAL A 224 27.90 10.42 9.38
CA VAL A 224 28.21 11.17 10.61
C VAL A 224 27.19 12.24 11.03
N THR A 225 26.51 11.94 12.14
CA THR A 225 26.00 12.85 13.18
C THR A 225 25.54 14.26 12.76
N LYS A 226 24.23 14.50 12.88
CA LYS A 226 23.78 15.74 13.51
C LYS A 226 22.54 15.50 14.33
N ALA A 227 22.72 15.46 15.65
CA ALA A 227 21.65 15.54 16.61
C ALA A 227 20.79 16.79 16.32
N MET A 228 19.48 16.61 16.21
CA MET A 228 18.52 17.72 16.27
C MET A 228 17.81 17.72 17.63
N PRO A 229 17.53 18.90 18.20
CA PRO A 229 17.42 19.08 19.63
C PRO A 229 16.04 18.73 20.16
N THR A 230 16.06 18.15 21.37
CA THR A 230 14.94 18.01 22.29
C THR A 230 14.35 19.39 22.61
N SER A 231 13.06 19.59 22.28
CA SER A 231 12.28 20.70 22.82
C SER A 231 11.58 20.23 24.09
N THR A 232 12.21 20.51 25.23
CA THR A 232 11.64 20.29 26.56
C THR A 232 10.76 21.49 26.94
N SER A 233 9.45 21.28 27.04
CA SER A 233 8.53 22.21 27.70
C SER A 233 8.74 22.13 29.21
N THR A 234 9.44 23.12 29.77
CA THR A 234 9.61 23.29 31.21
C THR A 234 8.68 24.40 31.70
N THR A 235 7.73 24.01 32.55
CA THR A 235 6.92 24.89 33.38
C THR A 235 7.80 25.46 34.48
N SER A 236 8.03 26.77 34.49
CA SER A 236 8.72 27.46 35.58
C SER A 236 7.70 28.10 36.52
N SER A 237 7.57 27.51 37.70
CA SER A 237 7.02 28.12 38.91
C SER A 237 8.00 29.17 39.45
N ALA A 238 7.50 30.35 39.78
CA ALA A 238 8.26 31.39 40.47
C ALA A 238 7.85 31.46 41.96
N THR A 239 8.83 31.35 42.86
CA THR A 239 8.68 31.61 44.29
C THR A 239 9.86 32.45 44.79
N THR A 240 9.56 33.62 45.37
CA THR A 240 10.24 34.29 46.52
C THR A 240 9.41 35.54 46.84
N GLY A 241 8.68 35.64 47.98
CA GLY A 241 9.16 36.11 49.30
C GLY A 241 9.53 37.60 49.25
N THR A 242 8.95 38.57 49.98
CA THR A 242 8.60 38.63 51.42
C THR A 242 7.93 39.99 51.73
N GLY A 243 7.04 40.08 52.74
CA GLY A 243 7.00 41.25 53.66
C GLY A 243 5.65 41.98 53.93
N GLY A 244 5.05 41.70 55.11
CA GLY A 244 4.20 42.59 55.93
C GLY A 244 2.77 42.91 55.43
N ASP A 245 1.74 43.14 56.22
CA ASP A 245 1.49 43.19 57.66
C ASP A 245 -0.05 43.25 57.84
N ASN A 246 -0.55 42.72 58.96
CA ASN A 246 -1.83 43.02 59.63
C ASN A 246 -3.20 42.72 58.99
N GLY A 247 -3.98 41.91 59.74
CA GLY A 247 -5.28 42.40 60.22
C GLY A 247 -6.56 41.66 59.77
N THR A 248 -7.02 40.76 60.64
CA THR A 248 -8.43 40.58 61.07
C THR A 248 -9.51 40.00 60.12
N ARG A 249 -10.08 38.85 60.54
CA ARG A 249 -11.53 38.47 60.70
C ARG A 249 -12.54 39.29 59.86
N ILE A 250 -13.56 38.77 59.16
CA ILE A 250 -14.75 38.01 59.64
C ILE A 250 -15.61 37.54 58.43
N ASP A 251 -16.20 36.35 58.55
CA ASP A 251 -17.57 35.89 58.19
C ASP A 251 -18.25 36.16 56.82
N ASP A 252 -18.85 35.05 56.32
CA ASP A 252 -20.20 34.87 55.74
C ASP A 252 -20.61 35.31 54.30
N LYS A 253 -20.99 34.25 53.56
CA LYS A 253 -22.25 34.05 52.79
C LYS A 253 -22.42 34.63 51.36
N PRO A 254 -23.02 33.85 50.43
CA PRO A 254 -23.39 34.29 49.08
C PRO A 254 -24.86 34.79 48.97
N ALA A 255 -25.10 35.71 48.04
CA ALA A 255 -26.40 36.10 47.48
C ALA A 255 -26.11 36.89 46.19
N ASP A 256 -26.54 36.47 45.01
CA ASP A 256 -27.91 36.55 44.45
C ASP A 256 -28.12 37.79 43.55
N SER A 257 -28.67 37.49 42.36
CA SER A 257 -29.56 38.30 41.53
C SER A 257 -29.10 39.60 40.85
N GLY A 258 -29.47 39.68 39.56
CA GLY A 258 -29.69 40.94 38.83
C GLY A 258 -29.02 40.99 37.46
N ALA A 259 -29.51 40.29 36.44
CA ALA A 259 -30.48 40.83 35.46
C ALA A 259 -30.08 42.17 34.80
N ARG A 260 -29.81 42.17 33.49
CA ARG A 260 -30.66 42.78 32.44
C ARG A 260 -29.93 43.12 31.12
N ARG A 261 -30.63 42.77 30.01
CA ARG A 261 -30.83 43.52 28.74
C ARG A 261 -29.68 43.52 27.73
N ASN A 262 -29.85 42.82 26.60
CA ASN A 262 -30.44 43.25 25.31
C ASN A 262 -29.54 44.19 24.49
N PHE A 263 -29.07 43.75 23.32
CA PHE A 263 -29.37 44.26 21.96
C PHE A 263 -28.43 43.56 20.94
N ALA A 264 -28.99 42.77 20.00
CA ALA A 264 -29.08 43.08 18.55
C ALA A 264 -27.77 42.84 17.78
N LEU A 265 -27.71 41.81 16.92
CA LEU A 265 -27.92 41.87 15.46
C LEU A 265 -26.91 42.78 14.77
N PHE A 266 -25.90 42.19 14.13
CA PHE A 266 -25.71 42.15 12.66
C PHE A 266 -24.92 40.88 12.31
#